data_AF-A0A167QKZ1-F1
#
_entry.id   AF-A0A167QKZ1-F1
#
_cell.length_a   1.000
_cell.length_b   1.000
_cell.length_c   1.000
_cell.angle_alpha   90.00
_cell.angle_beta   90.00
_cell.angle_gamma   90.00
#
_symmetry.space_group_name_H-M   'P 1'
#
loop_
_entity.id
_entity.type
_entity.pdbx_description
1 polymer ?
#
loop_
_entity_poly.entity_id
_entity_poly.type
_entity_poly.pdbx_seq_one_letter_code
_entity_poly.pdbx_strand_id
1 'polypeptide(L)' 'MKLKQLKVRPKKILESSPCVVEMGSLFECWATSGVDDKRCIATAKALSECMTKPVSKAKRQNTINYHLARLSKHL' A
#
# COMPACT_ATOMS: atom_id res chain seq x y z
N MET A 1 2.21 -25.58 26.39
CA MET A 1 1.22 -24.55 25.98
C MET A 1 0.33 -25.18 24.90
N LYS A 2 -0.97 -25.42 25.16
CA LYS A 2 -1.90 -25.94 24.13
C LYS A 2 -2.60 -24.78 23.43
N LEU A 3 -2.41 -24.67 22.12
CA LEU A 3 -3.12 -23.68 21.30
C LEU A 3 -4.56 -24.16 21.06
N LYS A 4 -5.56 -23.31 21.34
CA LYS A 4 -6.97 -23.64 21.06
C LYS A 4 -7.26 -23.74 19.56
N GLN A 5 -6.60 -22.91 18.74
CA GLN A 5 -6.70 -22.88 17.29
C GLN A 5 -5.39 -22.39 16.69
N LEU A 6 -4.89 -23.08 15.66
CA LEU A 6 -3.74 -22.64 14.87
C LEU A 6 -4.22 -21.64 13.82
N LYS A 7 -4.04 -20.34 14.07
CA LYS A 7 -4.41 -19.27 13.14
C LYS A 7 -3.43 -18.09 13.19
N VAL A 8 -3.26 -17.44 12.06
CA VAL A 8 -2.54 -16.18 11.93
C VAL A 8 -3.54 -15.03 12.01
N ARG A 9 -3.24 -14.03 12.84
CA ARG A 9 -4.00 -12.77 12.85
C ARG A 9 -3.64 -12.00 11.57
N PRO A 10 -4.59 -11.72 10.67
CA PRO A 10 -4.28 -10.95 9.47
C PRO A 10 -3.79 -9.57 9.89
N LYS A 11 -2.58 -9.20 9.46
CA LYS A 11 -2.09 -7.84 9.61
C LYS A 11 -2.91 -6.96 8.68
N LYS A 12 -3.42 -5.84 9.17
CA LYS A 12 -4.01 -4.80 8.32
C LYS A 12 -2.86 -4.15 7.54
N ILE A 13 -2.50 -4.75 6.40
CA ILE A 13 -1.53 -4.17 5.48
C ILE A 13 -2.27 -3.05 4.75
N LEU A 14 -2.00 -1.81 5.15
CA LEU A 14 -2.36 -0.66 4.33
C LEU A 14 -1.43 -0.69 3.12
N GLU A 15 -1.97 -1.14 1.99
CA GLU A 15 -1.32 -0.96 0.71
C GLU A 15 -1.18 0.54 0.49
N SER A 16 0.05 1.00 0.21
CA SER A 16 0.29 2.39 -0.14
C SER A 16 -0.55 2.76 -1.35
N SER A 17 -1.10 3.98 -1.36
CA SER A 17 -1.70 4.52 -2.59
C SER A 17 -0.65 4.49 -3.72
N PRO A 18 -1.05 4.19 -4.97
CA PRO A 18 -0.13 4.08 -6.10
C PRO A 18 0.61 5.38 -6.40
N CYS A 19 0.13 6.53 -5.90
CA CYS A 19 0.69 7.85 -6.17
C CYS A 19 1.48 8.46 -5.01
N VAL A 20 1.73 7.71 -3.92
CA VAL A 20 2.44 8.25 -2.75
C VAL A 20 3.85 8.71 -3.09
N VAL A 21 4.54 7.99 -4.00
CA VAL A 21 5.89 8.37 -4.42
C VAL A 21 5.89 9.73 -5.12
N GLU A 22 5.00 9.93 -6.08
CA GLU A 22 4.95 11.20 -6.84
C GLU A 22 4.49 12.37 -5.99
N MET A 23 3.60 12.09 -5.03
CA MET A 23 3.21 13.07 -4.02
C MET A 23 4.39 13.47 -3.14
N GLY A 24 5.21 12.50 -2.70
CA GLY A 24 6.43 12.77 -1.95
C GLY A 24 7.43 13.63 -2.73
N SER A 25 7.66 13.30 -4.01
CA SER A 25 8.53 14.06 -4.91
C SER A 25 8.07 15.50 -5.09
N LEU A 26 6.76 15.74 -5.19
CA LEU A 26 6.20 17.10 -5.27
C LEU A 26 6.43 17.87 -3.95
N PHE A 27 6.18 17.24 -2.81
CA PHE A 27 6.39 17.86 -1.50
C PHE A 27 7.85 18.19 -1.24
N GLU A 28 8.78 17.34 -1.65
CA GLU A 28 10.22 17.61 -1.54
C GLU A 28 10.64 18.78 -2.43
N CYS A 29 10.06 18.88 -3.63
CA CYS A 29 10.29 20.05 -4.49
C CYS A 29 9.75 21.34 -3.85
N TRP A 30 8.54 21.32 -3.28
CA TRP A 30 7.98 22.48 -2.58
C TRP A 30 8.77 22.86 -1.32
N ALA A 31 9.29 21.88 -0.59
CA ALA A 31 10.13 22.14 0.58
C ALA A 31 11.45 22.84 0.23
N THR A 32 12.00 22.56 -0.96
CA THR A 32 13.29 23.10 -1.40
C THR A 32 13.18 24.40 -2.19
N SER A 33 12.15 24.53 -3.03
CA SER A 33 12.02 25.60 -4.02
C SER A 33 10.86 26.57 -3.71
N GLY A 34 9.94 26.19 -2.82
CA GLY A 34 8.70 26.92 -2.56
C GLY A 34 7.52 26.35 -3.33
N VAL A 35 6.33 26.67 -2.83
CA VAL A 35 5.05 26.26 -3.44
C VAL A 35 4.90 26.99 -4.78
N ASP A 36 4.44 26.27 -5.81
CA ASP A 36 4.21 26.78 -7.18
C ASP A 36 5.46 27.30 -7.92
N ASP A 37 6.67 26.96 -7.45
CA ASP A 37 7.88 27.21 -8.22
C ASP A 37 7.84 26.41 -9.54
N LYS A 38 8.24 27.05 -10.65
CA LYS A 38 8.30 26.45 -11.99
C LYS A 38 9.16 25.18 -12.03
N ARG A 39 10.12 25.05 -11.12
CA ARG A 39 10.96 23.85 -10.96
C ARG A 39 10.14 22.60 -10.57
N CYS A 40 8.99 22.77 -9.93
CA CYS A 40 8.11 21.68 -9.50
C CYS A 40 7.05 21.26 -10.53
N ILE A 41 7.04 21.87 -11.73
CA ILE A 41 6.05 21.53 -12.78
C ILE A 41 6.16 20.04 -13.18
N ALA A 42 7.37 19.50 -13.26
CA ALA A 42 7.58 18.10 -13.64
C ALA A 42 7.01 17.12 -12.60
N THR A 43 7.26 17.36 -11.32
CA THR A 43 6.75 16.52 -10.22
C THR A 43 5.24 16.66 -10.06
N ALA A 44 4.68 17.86 -10.26
CA ALA A 44 3.24 18.09 -10.27
C ALA A 44 2.55 17.34 -11.42
N LYS A 45 3.15 17.37 -12.62
CA LYS A 45 2.64 16.63 -13.79
C LYS A 45 2.67 15.11 -13.55
N ALA A 46 3.75 14.58 -13.00
CA ALA A 46 3.86 13.16 -12.66
C ALA A 46 2.79 12.69 -11.67
N LEU A 47 2.51 13.49 -10.64
CA LEU A 47 1.42 13.21 -9.70
C LEU A 47 0.05 13.23 -10.39
N SER A 48 -0.22 14.24 -11.22
CA SER A 48 -1.46 14.33 -11.98
C SER A 48 -1.67 13.13 -12.90
N GLU A 49 -0.63 12.70 -13.62
CA GLU A 49 -0.68 11.51 -14.48
C GLU A 49 -0.87 10.21 -13.69
N CYS A 50 -0.39 10.13 -12.46
CA CYS A 50 -0.66 9.00 -11.60
C CYS A 50 -2.14 8.96 -11.17
N MET A 51 -2.71 10.11 -10.79
CA MET A 51 -4.08 10.21 -10.28
C MET A 51 -5.16 9.95 -11.34
N THR A 52 -4.86 10.10 -12.63
CA THR A 52 -5.80 9.75 -13.72
C THR A 52 -5.91 8.24 -13.95
N LYS A 53 -4.97 7.44 -13.44
CA LYS A 53 -4.99 5.99 -13.62
C LYS A 53 -6.05 5.36 -12.70
N PRO A 54 -6.81 4.37 -13.19
CA PRO A 54 -7.80 3.68 -12.37
C PRO A 54 -7.12 2.92 -11.22
N VAL A 55 -7.74 2.98 -10.04
CA VAL A 55 -7.23 2.27 -8.86
C VAL A 55 -7.36 0.76 -9.07
N SER A 56 -6.26 0.04 -8.83
CA SER A 56 -6.21 -1.42 -8.92
C SER A 56 -7.20 -2.08 -7.95
N LYS A 57 -7.81 -3.18 -8.39
CA LYS A 57 -8.75 -3.96 -7.56
C LYS A 57 -8.04 -4.53 -6.33
N ALA A 58 -8.79 -4.66 -5.23
CA ALA A 58 -8.31 -5.27 -4.01
C ALA A 58 -7.65 -6.64 -4.28
N LYS A 59 -6.44 -6.84 -3.73
CA LYS A 59 -5.72 -8.11 -3.83
C LYS A 59 -6.58 -9.24 -3.28
N ARG A 60 -6.49 -10.42 -3.90
CA ARG A 60 -7.15 -11.63 -3.39
C ARG A 60 -6.69 -11.90 -1.96
N GLN A 61 -7.64 -12.15 -1.06
CA GLN A 61 -7.32 -12.48 0.32
C GLN A 61 -6.59 -13.83 0.40
N ASN A 62 -5.57 -13.92 1.25
CA ASN A 62 -4.83 -15.16 1.48
C ASN A 62 -5.68 -16.16 2.29
N THR A 63 -5.67 -17.44 1.90
CA THR A 63 -6.40 -18.55 2.54
C THR A 63 -5.60 -19.27 3.63
N ILE A 64 -4.50 -18.71 4.14
CA ILE A 64 -3.61 -19.35 5.13
C ILE A 64 -4.35 -19.94 6.34
N ASN A 65 -5.34 -19.24 6.89
CA ASN A 65 -6.10 -19.71 8.06
C ASN A 65 -6.98 -20.94 7.74
N TYR A 66 -7.41 -21.10 6.49
CA TYR A 66 -8.11 -22.31 6.05
C TYR A 66 -7.18 -23.53 6.09
N HIS A 67 -5.94 -23.38 5.60
CA HIS A 67 -4.96 -24.47 5.60
C HIS A 67 -4.45 -24.81 7.01
N LEU A 68 -4.19 -23.80 7.84
CA LEU A 68 -3.76 -24.01 9.23
C LEU A 68 -4.81 -24.72 10.09
N ALA A 69 -6.09 -24.41 9.88
CA ALA A 69 -7.19 -25.10 10.58
C ALA A 69 -7.32 -26.58 10.18
N ARG A 70 -6.93 -26.95 8.96
CA ARG A 70 -6.86 -28.36 8.54
C ARG A 70 -5.64 -29.07 9.13
N LEU A 71 -4.48 -28.39 9.11
CA LEU A 71 -3.24 -28.93 9.64
C LEU A 71 -3.29 -29.18 11.15
N SER A 72 -4.04 -28.37 11.91
CA SER A 72 -4.16 -28.53 13.36
C SER A 72 -4.85 -29.82 13.81
N LYS A 73 -5.36 -30.65 12.89
CA LYS A 73 -5.87 -32.00 13.18
C LYS A 73 -4.76 -33.07 13.15
N HIS A 74 -3.62 -32.72 12.57
CA HIS A 74 -2.47 -33.61 12.36
C HIS A 74 -1.27 -33.23 13.24
N LEU A 75 -1.42 -32.20 14.08
CA LEU A 75 -0.45 -31.69 15.05
C LEU A 75 -1.04 -31.81 16.46
#